data_AF-A0A6B3F9L7-F1
#
_entry.id   AF-A0A6B3F9L7-F1
#
_cell.length_a   1.000
_cell.length_b   1.000
_cell.length_c   1.000
_cell.angle_alpha   90.00
_cell.angle_beta   90.00
_cell.angle_gamma   90.00
#
_symmetry.space_group_name_H-M   'P 1'
#
loop_
_entity.id
_entity.type
_entity.pdbx_description
1 polymer ?
#
loop_
_entity_poly.entity_id
_entity_poly.type
_entity_poly.pdbx_seq_one_letter_code
_entity_poly.pdbx_strand_id
1 'polypeptide(L)' 'PTWEGWDGQPGNTSVIEAGENIVRRLLADPKVRLLYKPHPMTGSVDPRAGAANDRIQELIRAANGGRPVAKDAKDK' A
#
# COMPACT_ATOMS: atom_id res chain seq x y z
N PRO A 1 4.85 2.97 -3.41
CA PRO A 1 5.90 1.93 -3.61
C PRO A 1 6.85 2.35 -4.70
N THR A 2 8.08 1.85 -4.68
CA THR A 2 9.03 2.06 -5.77
C THR A 2 8.74 1.10 -6.93
N TRP A 3 9.04 1.57 -8.14
CA TRP A 3 9.02 0.78 -9.36
C TRP A 3 10.19 -0.20 -9.38
N GLU A 4 10.01 -1.34 -10.05
CA GLU A 4 11.03 -2.39 -10.19
C GLU A 4 12.31 -1.96 -10.93
N GLY A 5 12.31 -0.77 -11.55
CA GLY A 5 13.46 -0.26 -12.30
C GLY A 5 13.65 -0.95 -13.66
N TRP A 6 14.44 -0.32 -14.50
CA TRP A 6 14.67 -0.69 -15.90
C TRP A 6 15.82 -1.68 -16.15
N ASP A 7 16.72 -1.86 -15.19
CA ASP A 7 17.98 -2.59 -15.37
C ASP A 7 17.90 -4.08 -14.98
N GLY A 8 16.73 -4.54 -14.51
CA GLY A 8 16.50 -5.92 -14.08
C GLY A 8 17.26 -6.32 -12.81
N GLN A 9 17.89 -5.36 -12.13
CA GLN A 9 18.59 -5.64 -10.88
C GLN A 9 17.58 -5.91 -9.76
N PRO A 10 17.83 -6.92 -8.91
CA PRO A 10 16.97 -7.18 -7.77
C PRO A 10 17.03 -6.03 -6.76
N GLY A 11 15.96 -5.84 -5.99
CA GLY A 11 15.93 -4.91 -4.85
C GLY A 11 15.44 -3.48 -5.17
N ASN A 12 15.15 -3.16 -6.43
CA ASN A 12 14.54 -1.88 -6.80
C ASN A 12 13.11 -1.70 -6.25
N THR A 13 12.44 -2.82 -5.93
CA THR A 13 11.16 -2.81 -5.22
C THR A 13 11.15 -3.78 -4.03
N SER A 14 10.49 -3.37 -2.95
CA SER A 14 10.17 -4.21 -1.80
C SER A 14 8.68 -4.61 -1.77
N VAL A 15 7.90 -4.19 -2.79
CA VAL A 15 6.44 -4.37 -2.77
C VAL A 15 6.06 -5.86 -2.81
N ILE A 16 6.86 -6.68 -3.50
CA ILE A 16 6.66 -8.14 -3.60
C ILE A 16 6.94 -8.80 -2.25
N GLU A 17 8.12 -8.54 -1.68
CA GLU A 17 8.63 -9.27 -0.50
C GLU A 17 8.01 -8.79 0.82
N ALA A 18 7.74 -7.50 0.97
CA ALA A 18 7.41 -6.89 2.26
C ALA A 18 6.14 -6.02 2.25
N GLY A 19 5.68 -5.58 1.07
CA GLY A 19 4.65 -4.55 0.96
C GLY A 19 3.37 -4.87 1.72
N GLU A 20 2.81 -6.06 1.52
CA GLU A 20 1.57 -6.47 2.17
C GLU A 20 1.71 -6.59 3.70
N ASN A 21 2.84 -7.13 4.18
CA ASN A 21 3.06 -7.31 5.62
C ASN A 21 3.21 -5.98 6.34
N ILE A 22 3.93 -5.03 5.75
CA ILE A 22 4.04 -3.65 6.28
C ILE A 22 2.65 -3.02 6.35
N VAL A 23 1.88 -3.10 5.27
CA VAL A 23 0.53 -2.51 5.20
C VAL A 23 -0.40 -3.13 6.24
N ARG A 24 -0.44 -4.46 6.39
CA ARG A 24 -1.25 -5.12 7.43
C ARG A 24 -0.89 -4.63 8.83
N ARG A 25 0.40 -4.50 9.15
CA ARG A 25 0.86 -4.01 10.45
C ARG A 25 0.47 -2.56 10.71
N LEU A 26 0.61 -1.69 9.71
CA LEU A 26 0.21 -0.29 9.82
C LEU A 26 -1.30 -0.13 9.98
N LEU A 27 -2.11 -0.91 9.26
CA LEU A 27 -3.57 -0.86 9.36
C LEU A 27 -4.11 -1.42 10.68
N ALA A 28 -3.36 -2.29 11.36
CA ALA A 28 -3.73 -2.80 12.67
C ALA A 28 -3.59 -1.77 13.80
N ASP A 29 -2.79 -0.71 13.61
CA ASP A 29 -2.64 0.35 14.60
C ASP A 29 -3.74 1.43 14.42
N PRO A 30 -4.68 1.58 15.37
CA PRO A 30 -5.76 2.56 15.24
C PRO A 30 -5.27 4.01 15.22
N LYS A 31 -4.04 4.30 15.68
CA LYS A 31 -3.42 5.63 15.67
C LYS A 31 -2.78 5.98 14.33
N VAL A 32 -2.63 5.00 13.43
CA VAL A 32 -2.02 5.20 12.11
C VAL A 32 -3.08 5.45 11.05
N ARG A 33 -2.81 6.44 10.19
CA ARG A 33 -3.50 6.66 8.93
C ARG A 33 -2.53 6.43 7.79
N LEU A 34 -2.80 5.39 6.98
CA LEU A 34 -1.96 5.02 5.86
C LEU A 34 -2.45 5.71 4.58
N LEU A 35 -1.58 6.52 3.97
CA LEU A 35 -1.76 7.01 2.61
C LEU A 35 -0.84 6.19 1.68
N TYR A 36 -1.44 5.56 0.68
CA TYR A 36 -0.72 4.72 -0.26
C TYR A 36 -0.71 5.34 -1.66
N LYS A 37 0.50 5.60 -2.17
CA LYS A 37 0.74 6.20 -3.49
C LYS A 37 1.68 5.27 -4.29
N PRO A 38 1.14 4.34 -5.08
CA PRO A 38 1.97 3.49 -5.92
C PRO A 38 2.61 4.27 -7.07
N HIS A 39 3.77 3.82 -7.52
CA HIS A 39 4.36 4.37 -8.74
C HIS A 39 3.49 3.94 -9.95
N PRO A 40 3.23 4.81 -10.94
CA PRO A 40 2.36 4.47 -12.08
C PRO A 40 2.80 3.24 -12.87
N MET A 41 4.10 2.95 -12.86
CA MET A 41 4.70 1.80 -13.56
C MET A 41 4.83 0.54 -12.69
N THR A 42 4.34 0.52 -11.45
CA THR A 42 4.46 -0.68 -10.58
C THR A 42 3.85 -1.89 -11.28
N GLY A 43 4.63 -2.96 -11.44
CA GLY A 43 4.19 -4.18 -12.15
C GLY A 43 4.43 -4.17 -13.65
N SER A 44 5.02 -3.12 -14.22
CA SER A 44 5.33 -3.07 -15.66
C SER A 44 6.51 -3.96 -16.05
N VAL A 45 7.35 -4.38 -15.09
CA VAL A 45 8.52 -5.23 -15.32
C VAL A 45 8.29 -6.62 -14.73
N ASP A 46 7.80 -6.70 -13.49
CA ASP A 46 7.45 -7.96 -12.84
C ASP A 46 5.95 -7.99 -12.49
N PRO A 47 5.13 -8.84 -13.12
CA PRO A 47 3.69 -8.89 -12.86
C PRO A 47 3.36 -9.22 -11.40
N ARG A 48 4.28 -9.83 -10.64
CA ARG A 48 4.11 -10.07 -9.20
C ARG A 48 4.06 -8.77 -8.41
N ALA A 49 4.79 -7.73 -8.83
CA ALA A 49 4.72 -6.41 -8.21
C ALA A 49 3.35 -5.74 -8.42
N GLY A 50 2.77 -5.89 -9.62
CA GLY A 50 1.40 -5.45 -9.91
C GLY A 50 0.37 -6.16 -9.04
N ALA A 51 0.46 -7.49 -8.95
CA ALA A 51 -0.44 -8.27 -8.12
C ALA A 51 -0.33 -7.93 -6.62
N ALA A 52 0.90 -7.71 -6.11
CA ALA A 52 1.11 -7.27 -4.73
C ALA A 52 0.53 -5.86 -4.48
N ASN A 53 0.71 -4.94 -5.44
CA ASN A 53 0.12 -3.62 -5.40
C ASN A 53 -1.43 -3.67 -5.30
N ASP A 54 -2.07 -4.54 -6.08
CA ASP A 54 -3.52 -4.68 -6.07
C ASP A 54 -4.05 -5.19 -4.73
N ARG A 55 -3.39 -6.22 -4.17
CA ARG A 55 -3.71 -6.75 -2.83
C ARG A 55 -3.52 -5.68 -1.74
N ILE A 56 -2.48 -4.86 -1.83
CA ILE A 56 -2.28 -3.74 -0.90
C ILE A 56 -3.42 -2.73 -0.98
N GLN A 57 -3.83 -2.34 -2.20
CA GLN A 57 -4.94 -1.40 -2.37
C GLN A 57 -6.26 -1.98 -1.84
N GLU A 58 -6.49 -3.28 -2.01
CA GLU A 58 -7.66 -3.96 -1.43
C GLU A 58 -7.65 -3.94 0.10
N LEU A 59 -6.52 -4.25 0.75
CA LEU A 59 -6.38 -4.14 2.20
C LEU A 59 -6.75 -2.75 2.71
N ILE A 60 -6.29 -1.70 2.01
CA ILE A 60 -6.58 -0.31 2.36
C ILE A 60 -8.05 0.03 2.17
N ARG A 61 -8.66 -0.41 1.06
CA ARG A 61 -10.11 -0.22 0.82
C ARG A 61 -10.95 -0.90 1.89
N ALA A 62 -10.62 -2.14 2.26
CA ALA A 62 -11.31 -2.88 3.30
C ALA A 62 -11.21 -2.18 4.67
N ALA A 63 -10.01 -1.69 5.03
CA ALA A 63 -9.80 -0.96 6.28
C ALA A 63 -10.59 0.35 6.34
N ASN A 64 -10.79 1.03 5.21
CA ASN A 64 -11.61 2.24 5.15
C ASN A 64 -13.11 1.95 5.35
N GLY A 65 -13.62 0.79 4.87
CA GLY A 65 -15.03 0.41 5.05
C GLY A 65 -15.42 0.11 6.50
N GLY A 66 -14.48 -0.31 7.33
CA GLY A 66 -14.71 -0.61 8.75
C GLY A 66 -14.45 0.55 9.72
N ARG A 67 -13.96 1.70 9.23
CA ARG A 67 -13.55 2.81 10.10
C ARG A 67 -14.69 3.82 10.24
N PRO A 68 -15.12 4.18 11.47
CA PRO A 68 -15.99 5.33 11.66
C PRO A 68 -15.33 6.57 11.06
N VAL A 69 -16.08 7.37 10.29
CA VAL A 69 -15.60 8.66 9.83
C VAL A 69 -15.28 9.50 11.07
N ALA A 70 -14.00 9.84 11.25
CA ALA A 70 -13.60 10.73 12.31
C ALA A 70 -14.32 12.07 12.08
N LYS A 71 -15.17 12.48 13.02
CA LYS A 71 -15.79 13.81 13.01
C LYS A 71 -14.68 14.84 13.17
N ASP A 72 -14.71 15.88 12.34
CA ASP A 72 -13.69 16.91 12.38
C ASP A 72 -13.73 17.62 13.73
N ALA A 73 -12.55 17.94 14.27
CA ALA A 73 -12.43 18.66 15.55
C ALA A 73 -13.04 20.08 15.51
N LYS A 74 -13.46 20.55 14.33
CA LYS A 74 -14.15 21.82 14.10
C LYS A 74 -15.67 21.75 14.33
N ASP A 75 -16.23 20.56 14.53
CA ASP A 75 -17.66 20.36 14.80
C ASP A 75 -18.01 20.51 16.31
N LYS A 76 -17.17 21.21 17.08
CA LYS A 76 -17.37 21.50 18.51
C LYS A 76 -17.34 23.00 18.77
#